data_AF-A0AAV7J8G1-F1
#
_entry.id   AF-A0AAV7J8G1-F1
#
_cell.length_a   1.000
_cell.length_b   1.000
_cell.length_c   1.000
_cell.angle_alpha   90.00
_cell.angle_beta   90.00
_cell.angle_gamma   90.00
#
_symmetry.space_group_name_H-M   'P 1'
#
loop_
_entity.id
_entity.type
_entity.pdbx_description
1 polymer ?
#
loop_
_entity_poly.entity_id
_entity_poly.type
_entity_poly.pdbx_seq_one_letter_code
_entity_poly.pdbx_strand_id
1 'polypeptide(L)'
;MATKEYPPVQILYGSQKGQAQAIAEEVLETGRQEFSLQVDIACLSQPGSFERLKIGGFVVFIVSTTGEGEPPDTVRKFWRLIKNRGLSNNLLSNLRFALLGLGDSNYANFCAMGKNLNQRLLSLGAIPFFAPGFADDGTGLEVVVDPWVDNLWQSFQTFITGNKQEFSDNEPLLDGIIISSKTSPLIVSKQPTNLIGMSEKLESAINQIQLSAIDINNKNGKKRDHVSDSPLLMDSQIPLLRTSISASPVSSNNTSANMDTTNTHYVSTVNTQQYGQLSTPMLQHEYLHLEITDNTAECPSFRAHPIYPHDIISICQLVKANQLTDTVNYPDVNTVIELDIQMHDPFGFQAGDAVGILCPNDEFEVEYLLQRLHLKDKANSLIELSIIPHNKKNGACIPPYIPNICSVKELFLHHLDIRAIPKKVFISSY
;
A
#
# COMPACT_ATOMS: atom_id res chain seq x y z
N MET A 1 -37.27 14.59 3.39
CA MET A 1 -36.68 13.22 3.47
C MET A 1 -35.99 13.12 4.83
N ALA A 2 -36.35 12.12 5.65
CA ALA A 2 -35.67 11.91 6.92
C ALA A 2 -34.22 11.49 6.65
N THR A 3 -33.25 12.25 7.14
CA THR A 3 -31.83 11.87 7.12
C THR A 3 -31.69 10.57 7.90
N LYS A 4 -31.23 9.50 7.26
CA LYS A 4 -31.03 8.21 7.90
C LYS A 4 -29.81 8.34 8.82
N GLU A 5 -30.07 8.60 10.10
CA GLU A 5 -29.02 8.85 11.09
C GLU A 5 -28.38 7.50 11.47
N TYR A 6 -27.13 7.31 11.05
CA TYR A 6 -26.33 6.15 11.40
C TYR A 6 -25.56 6.41 12.71
N PRO A 7 -25.34 5.39 13.56
CA PRO A 7 -24.51 5.53 14.76
C PRO A 7 -23.08 5.94 14.38
N PRO A 8 -22.39 6.70 15.25
CA PRO A 8 -21.01 7.10 14.98
C PRO A 8 -20.07 5.89 14.98
N VAL A 9 -19.03 5.98 14.16
CA VAL A 9 -18.00 4.96 13.98
C VAL A 9 -16.63 5.52 14.34
N GLN A 10 -15.86 4.78 15.13
CA GLN A 10 -14.49 5.18 15.45
C GLN A 10 -13.48 4.30 14.72
N ILE A 11 -12.53 4.90 14.03
CA ILE A 11 -11.38 4.23 13.41
C ILE A 11 -10.20 4.33 14.38
N LEU A 12 -9.64 3.20 14.76
CA LEU A 12 -8.45 3.10 15.60
C LEU A 12 -7.30 2.48 14.81
N TYR A 13 -6.23 3.25 14.60
CA TYR A 13 -5.07 2.78 13.86
C TYR A 13 -3.84 2.50 14.73
N GLY A 14 -2.99 1.60 14.25
CA GLY A 14 -1.71 1.23 14.84
C GLY A 14 -0.63 1.11 13.78
N SER A 15 0.28 2.08 13.72
CA SER A 15 1.29 2.20 12.67
C SER A 15 2.69 2.38 13.23
N GLN A 16 3.71 1.80 12.57
CA GLN A 16 5.12 2.11 12.86
C GLN A 16 5.66 3.18 11.90
N LYS A 17 5.42 3.02 10.59
CA LYS A 17 5.96 3.89 9.52
C LYS A 17 4.87 4.67 8.75
N GLY A 18 3.66 4.80 9.30
CA GLY A 18 2.58 5.59 8.70
C GLY A 18 1.62 4.84 7.76
N GLN A 19 1.96 3.66 7.21
CA GLN A 19 1.08 2.94 6.26
C GLN A 19 -0.34 2.66 6.78
N ALA A 20 -0.47 2.11 7.99
CA ALA A 20 -1.78 1.84 8.59
C ALA A 20 -2.58 3.12 8.91
N GLN A 21 -1.88 4.23 9.19
CA GLN A 21 -2.52 5.53 9.40
C GLN A 21 -3.07 6.07 8.08
N ALA A 22 -2.29 5.99 7.01
CA ALA A 22 -2.71 6.49 5.69
C ALA A 22 -3.95 5.74 5.16
N ILE A 23 -4.03 4.42 5.38
CA ILE A 23 -5.23 3.63 5.04
C ILE A 23 -6.42 4.01 5.94
N ALA A 24 -6.18 4.28 7.23
CA ALA A 24 -7.23 4.71 8.15
C ALA A 24 -7.82 6.08 7.77
N GLU A 25 -6.99 7.00 7.29
CA GLU A 25 -7.43 8.29 6.76
C GLU A 25 -8.26 8.14 5.46
N GLU A 26 -7.90 7.19 4.60
CA GLU A 26 -8.69 6.86 3.40
C GLU A 26 -10.06 6.26 3.75
N VAL A 27 -10.10 5.32 4.71
CA VAL A 27 -11.34 4.74 5.22
C VAL A 27 -12.24 5.81 5.83
N LEU A 28 -11.65 6.74 6.62
CA LEU A 28 -12.35 7.89 7.20
C LEU A 28 -13.02 8.75 6.12
N GLU A 29 -12.27 9.09 5.09
CA GLU A 29 -12.75 9.95 4.00
C GLU A 29 -13.88 9.28 3.23
N THR A 30 -13.70 8.02 2.85
CA THR A 30 -14.71 7.22 2.15
C THR A 30 -16.02 7.14 2.96
N GLY A 31 -15.93 6.90 4.27
CA GLY A 31 -17.11 6.81 5.14
C GLY A 31 -17.85 8.14 5.30
N ARG A 32 -17.13 9.25 5.38
CA ARG A 32 -17.71 10.60 5.50
C ARG A 32 -18.28 11.10 4.19
N GLN A 33 -17.56 10.93 3.08
CA GLN A 33 -17.95 11.49 1.78
C GLN A 33 -18.99 10.64 1.06
N GLU A 34 -18.73 9.35 0.88
CA GLU A 34 -19.58 8.49 0.06
C GLU A 34 -20.82 8.02 0.83
N PHE A 35 -20.67 7.77 2.13
CA PHE A 35 -21.72 7.20 2.97
C PHE A 35 -22.34 8.20 3.96
N SER A 36 -21.84 9.44 4.01
CA SER A 36 -22.35 10.51 4.91
C SER A 36 -22.39 10.09 6.39
N LEU A 37 -21.41 9.30 6.85
CA LEU A 37 -21.35 8.76 8.20
C LEU A 37 -20.60 9.70 9.15
N GLN A 38 -21.00 9.67 10.43
CA GLN A 38 -20.21 10.26 11.51
C GLN A 38 -19.06 9.32 11.86
N VAL A 39 -17.88 9.58 11.31
CA VAL A 39 -16.69 8.75 11.53
C VAL A 39 -15.60 9.60 12.17
N ASP A 40 -14.91 9.10 13.19
CA ASP A 40 -13.74 9.74 13.79
C ASP A 40 -12.53 8.82 13.77
N ILE A 41 -11.33 9.39 13.77
CA ILE A 41 -10.06 8.64 13.73
C ILE A 41 -9.19 8.94 14.95
N ALA A 42 -8.54 7.92 15.51
CA ALA A 42 -7.59 8.07 16.60
C ALA A 42 -6.48 7.01 16.54
N CYS A 43 -5.30 7.37 17.06
CA CYS A 43 -4.21 6.41 17.24
C CYS A 43 -4.46 5.55 18.49
N LEU A 44 -4.13 4.25 18.42
CA LEU A 44 -4.24 3.33 19.56
C LEU A 44 -3.36 3.72 20.76
N SER A 45 -2.33 4.54 20.55
CA SER A 45 -1.47 5.06 21.62
C SER A 45 -2.13 6.16 22.44
N GLN A 46 -3.21 6.77 21.94
CA GLN A 46 -3.88 7.86 22.62
C GLN A 46 -4.46 7.40 23.97
N PRO A 47 -4.35 8.23 25.03
CA PRO A 47 -4.93 7.93 26.33
C PRO A 47 -6.43 7.63 26.24
N GLY A 48 -6.85 6.60 26.99
CA GLY A 48 -8.26 6.20 27.09
C GLY A 48 -8.79 5.35 25.93
N SER A 49 -7.98 5.00 24.92
CA SER A 49 -8.46 4.20 23.77
C SER A 49 -9.03 2.84 24.18
N PHE A 50 -8.45 2.18 25.19
CA PHE A 50 -9.00 0.93 25.74
C PHE A 50 -10.29 1.15 26.54
N GLU A 51 -10.39 2.22 27.34
CA GLU A 51 -11.57 2.52 28.14
C GLU A 51 -12.78 2.85 27.25
N ARG A 52 -12.55 3.54 26.12
CA ARG A 52 -13.59 3.82 25.11
C ARG A 52 -14.21 2.54 24.55
N LEU A 53 -13.45 1.46 24.38
CA LEU A 53 -13.99 0.19 23.88
C LEU A 53 -15.04 -0.41 24.81
N LYS A 54 -14.95 -0.16 26.12
CA LYS A 54 -15.90 -0.68 27.12
C LYS A 54 -17.26 0.01 27.05
N ILE A 55 -17.31 1.22 26.49
CA ILE A 55 -18.56 1.97 26.25
C ILE A 55 -19.41 1.25 25.17
N GLY A 56 -18.75 0.57 24.22
CA GLY A 56 -19.40 -0.10 23.10
C GLY A 56 -19.54 0.80 21.87
N GLY A 57 -20.30 0.34 20.88
CA GLY A 57 -20.47 1.03 19.60
C GLY A 57 -19.67 0.40 18.46
N PHE A 58 -19.42 1.15 17.39
CA PHE A 58 -18.79 0.65 16.18
C PHE A 58 -17.33 1.11 16.08
N VAL A 59 -16.41 0.16 15.95
CA VAL A 59 -14.97 0.44 15.86
C VAL A 59 -14.33 -0.29 14.70
N VAL A 60 -13.57 0.43 13.87
CA VAL A 60 -12.75 -0.14 12.81
C VAL A 60 -11.28 -0.11 13.24
N PHE A 61 -10.62 -1.26 13.28
CA PHE A 61 -9.21 -1.37 13.62
C PHE A 61 -8.35 -1.50 12.36
N ILE A 62 -7.31 -0.69 12.23
CA ILE A 62 -6.32 -0.83 11.14
C ILE A 62 -4.92 -0.90 11.76
N VAL A 63 -4.31 -2.08 11.77
CA VAL A 63 -3.09 -2.32 12.55
C VAL A 63 -2.02 -3.00 11.72
N SER A 64 -0.81 -2.43 11.76
CA SER A 64 0.40 -3.04 11.22
C SER A 64 1.02 -4.03 12.21
N THR A 65 1.93 -4.86 11.69
CA THR A 65 2.74 -5.82 12.44
C THR A 65 4.21 -5.40 12.34
N THR A 66 4.98 -5.49 13.42
CA THR A 66 6.42 -5.15 13.43
C THR A 66 7.28 -6.34 13.82
N GLY A 67 8.50 -6.40 13.28
CA GLY A 67 9.49 -7.42 13.60
C GLY A 67 8.93 -8.84 13.47
N GLU A 68 9.13 -9.65 14.51
CA GLU A 68 8.71 -11.06 14.56
C GLU A 68 7.23 -11.24 14.97
N GLY A 69 6.33 -10.34 14.56
CA GLY A 69 4.91 -10.44 14.91
C GLY A 69 4.49 -9.60 16.12
N GLU A 70 5.31 -8.64 16.52
CA GLU A 70 5.06 -7.74 17.63
C GLU A 70 4.10 -6.59 17.26
N PRO A 71 3.43 -5.97 18.26
CA PRO A 71 2.73 -4.71 18.06
C PRO A 71 3.70 -3.58 17.70
N PRO A 72 3.31 -2.66 16.80
CA PRO A 72 3.98 -1.37 16.66
C PRO A 72 4.07 -0.62 17.99
N ASP A 73 5.01 0.32 18.11
CA ASP A 73 5.17 1.16 19.29
C ASP A 73 3.86 1.86 19.68
N THR A 74 3.14 2.32 18.67
CA THR A 74 1.83 2.98 18.80
C THR A 74 0.71 2.07 19.33
N VAL A 75 0.90 0.75 19.32
CA VAL A 75 -0.09 -0.25 19.78
C VAL A 75 0.32 -0.88 21.11
N ARG A 76 1.62 -0.88 21.45
CA ARG A 76 2.18 -1.65 22.59
C ARG A 76 1.44 -1.42 23.92
N LYS A 77 1.16 -0.16 24.28
CA LYS A 77 0.45 0.19 25.52
C LYS A 77 -0.97 -0.37 25.53
N PHE A 78 -1.72 -0.17 24.44
CA PHE A 78 -3.07 -0.70 24.27
C PHE A 78 -3.09 -2.23 24.32
N TRP A 79 -2.15 -2.88 23.62
CA TRP A 79 -2.05 -4.33 23.56
C TRP A 79 -1.84 -4.96 24.93
N ARG A 80 -0.97 -4.35 25.76
CA ARG A 80 -0.74 -4.80 27.14
C ARG A 80 -2.02 -4.78 27.99
N LEU A 81 -2.87 -3.77 27.81
CA LEU A 81 -4.13 -3.65 28.55
C LEU A 81 -5.13 -4.71 28.10
N ILE A 82 -5.39 -4.80 26.80
CA ILE A 82 -6.41 -5.72 26.27
C ILE A 82 -6.02 -7.19 26.40
N LYS A 83 -4.72 -7.53 26.37
CA LYS A 83 -4.21 -8.90 26.55
C LYS A 83 -4.29 -9.40 27.99
N ASN A 84 -4.60 -8.54 28.97
CA ASN A 84 -4.66 -8.95 30.38
C ASN A 84 -5.69 -10.07 30.61
N ARG A 85 -5.23 -11.22 31.11
CA ARG A 85 -6.06 -12.41 31.36
C ARG A 85 -7.11 -12.24 32.46
N GLY A 86 -6.97 -11.21 33.30
CA GLY A 86 -7.96 -10.89 34.34
C GLY A 86 -9.22 -10.18 33.82
N LEU A 87 -9.27 -9.84 32.53
CA LEU A 87 -10.45 -9.21 31.94
C LEU A 87 -11.58 -10.24 31.73
N SER A 88 -12.81 -9.84 32.03
CA SER A 88 -14.00 -10.65 31.77
C SER A 88 -14.16 -10.94 30.26
N ASN A 89 -14.53 -12.17 29.93
CA ASN A 89 -14.74 -12.61 28.55
C ASN A 89 -15.93 -11.94 27.85
N ASN A 90 -16.76 -11.17 28.57
CA ASN A 90 -17.88 -10.41 28.03
C ASN A 90 -17.70 -8.88 28.13
N LEU A 91 -16.49 -8.43 28.48
CA LEU A 91 -16.19 -7.02 28.71
C LEU A 91 -16.54 -6.12 27.52
N LEU A 92 -16.39 -6.64 26.30
CA LEU A 92 -16.62 -5.92 25.05
C LEU A 92 -17.89 -6.41 24.33
N SER A 93 -18.84 -7.00 25.06
CA SER A 93 -20.10 -7.53 24.51
C SER A 93 -20.96 -6.50 23.75
N ASN A 94 -20.77 -5.21 24.00
CA ASN A 94 -21.44 -4.10 23.30
C ASN A 94 -20.60 -3.50 22.17
N LEU A 95 -19.40 -4.01 21.92
CA LEU A 95 -18.52 -3.55 20.85
C LEU A 95 -18.85 -4.29 19.56
N ARG A 96 -19.00 -3.55 18.47
CA ARG A 96 -19.09 -4.05 17.10
C ARG A 96 -17.85 -3.62 16.36
N PHE A 97 -17.16 -4.54 15.68
CA PHE A 97 -15.89 -4.18 15.06
C PHE A 97 -15.65 -4.73 13.66
N ALA A 98 -14.75 -4.08 12.94
CA ALA A 98 -14.09 -4.60 11.75
C ALA A 98 -12.58 -4.45 11.94
N LEU A 99 -11.78 -5.30 11.31
CA LEU A 99 -10.33 -5.28 11.46
C LEU A 99 -9.62 -5.50 10.13
N LEU A 100 -8.67 -4.62 9.83
CA LEU A 100 -7.70 -4.78 8.75
C LEU A 100 -6.30 -4.88 9.36
N GLY A 101 -5.68 -6.04 9.23
CA GLY A 101 -4.29 -6.27 9.61
C GLY A 101 -3.36 -6.07 8.42
N LEU A 102 -2.24 -5.40 8.62
CA LEU A 102 -1.16 -5.28 7.63
C LEU A 102 0.06 -6.06 8.11
N GLY A 103 0.74 -6.73 7.19
CA GLY A 103 1.95 -7.48 7.43
C GLY A 103 2.62 -7.86 6.11
N ASP A 104 3.65 -8.68 6.20
CA ASP A 104 4.42 -9.15 5.05
C ASP A 104 4.64 -10.67 5.21
N SER A 105 4.28 -11.44 4.18
CA SER A 105 4.40 -12.90 4.17
C SER A 105 5.83 -13.41 4.05
N ASN A 106 6.79 -12.53 3.74
CA ASN A 106 8.22 -12.83 3.81
C ASN A 106 8.71 -12.99 5.26
N TYR A 107 7.93 -12.51 6.24
CA TYR A 107 8.21 -12.70 7.67
C TYR A 107 7.47 -13.93 8.20
N ALA A 108 8.09 -14.64 9.14
CA ALA A 108 7.53 -15.87 9.72
C ALA A 108 6.12 -15.68 10.32
N ASN A 109 5.87 -14.49 10.88
CA ASN A 109 4.65 -14.16 11.62
C ASN A 109 3.75 -13.19 10.86
N PHE A 110 3.35 -13.57 9.64
CA PHE A 110 2.46 -12.80 8.77
C PHE A 110 1.19 -12.30 9.50
N CYS A 111 0.99 -10.97 9.51
CA CYS A 111 -0.16 -10.29 10.12
C CYS A 111 -0.43 -10.67 11.59
N ALA A 112 0.58 -11.13 12.33
CA ALA A 112 0.37 -11.69 13.67
C ALA A 112 -0.29 -10.71 14.64
N MET A 113 0.04 -9.42 14.60
CA MET A 113 -0.58 -8.44 15.47
C MET A 113 -2.09 -8.29 15.19
N GLY A 114 -2.47 -8.17 13.91
CA GLY A 114 -3.88 -8.11 13.50
C GLY A 114 -4.66 -9.38 13.87
N LYS A 115 -4.07 -10.56 13.61
CA LYS A 115 -4.67 -11.87 13.96
C LYS A 115 -4.88 -12.02 15.47
N ASN A 116 -3.86 -11.68 16.26
CA ASN A 116 -3.91 -11.73 17.72
C ASN A 116 -4.95 -10.76 18.27
N LEU A 117 -5.04 -9.54 17.73
CA LEU A 117 -6.04 -8.56 18.14
C LEU A 117 -7.46 -9.03 17.82
N ASN A 118 -7.70 -9.54 16.61
CA ASN A 118 -8.99 -10.08 16.21
C ASN A 118 -9.45 -11.19 17.16
N GLN A 119 -8.60 -12.19 17.41
CA GLN A 119 -8.89 -13.28 18.35
C GLN A 119 -9.17 -12.75 19.76
N ARG A 120 -8.42 -11.75 20.20
CA ARG A 120 -8.59 -11.19 21.54
C ARG A 120 -9.91 -10.44 21.69
N LEU A 121 -10.29 -9.63 20.69
CA LEU A 121 -11.57 -8.92 20.67
C LEU A 121 -12.75 -9.90 20.74
N LEU A 122 -12.71 -10.97 19.92
CA LEU A 122 -13.70 -12.04 19.96
C LEU A 122 -13.78 -12.71 21.34
N SER A 123 -12.63 -13.03 21.95
CA SER A 123 -12.58 -13.65 23.28
C SER A 123 -13.14 -12.77 24.41
N LEU A 124 -13.24 -11.46 24.18
CA LEU A 124 -13.81 -10.48 25.10
C LEU A 124 -15.27 -10.15 24.78
N GLY A 125 -15.88 -10.86 23.82
CA GLY A 125 -17.30 -10.75 23.48
C GLY A 125 -17.61 -9.72 22.40
N ALA A 126 -16.61 -9.08 21.79
CA ALA A 126 -16.86 -8.16 20.69
C ALA A 126 -17.39 -8.90 19.45
N ILE A 127 -18.29 -8.26 18.71
CA ILE A 127 -18.98 -8.89 17.57
C ILE A 127 -18.47 -8.27 16.27
N PRO A 128 -17.92 -9.05 15.32
CA PRO A 128 -17.49 -8.52 14.05
C PRO A 128 -18.70 -8.16 13.18
N PHE A 129 -18.72 -6.96 12.59
CA PHE A 129 -19.73 -6.57 11.58
C PHE A 129 -19.22 -6.74 10.15
N PHE A 130 -17.92 -6.96 9.97
CA PHE A 130 -17.29 -7.21 8.68
C PHE A 130 -16.12 -8.19 8.85
N ALA A 131 -15.85 -8.99 7.82
CA ALA A 131 -14.80 -9.99 7.87
C ALA A 131 -13.41 -9.34 8.04
N PRO A 132 -12.51 -9.92 8.85
CA PRO A 132 -11.18 -9.35 9.00
C PRO A 132 -10.38 -9.49 7.69
N GLY A 133 -9.73 -8.41 7.27
CA GLY A 133 -8.77 -8.40 6.17
C GLY A 133 -7.34 -8.56 6.68
N PHE A 134 -6.50 -9.27 5.93
CA PHE A 134 -5.06 -9.40 6.23
C PHE A 134 -4.27 -9.13 4.96
N ALA A 135 -3.79 -7.89 4.82
CA ALA A 135 -3.07 -7.42 3.64
C ALA A 135 -1.59 -7.77 3.72
N ASP A 136 -1.00 -8.10 2.57
CA ASP A 136 0.36 -8.59 2.44
C ASP A 136 1.22 -7.63 1.61
N ASP A 137 2.18 -6.99 2.27
CA ASP A 137 3.14 -6.08 1.65
C ASP A 137 4.09 -6.80 0.69
N GLY A 138 4.34 -8.11 0.93
CA GLY A 138 5.22 -8.91 0.08
C GLY A 138 4.61 -9.23 -1.29
N THR A 139 3.28 -9.15 -1.44
CA THR A 139 2.57 -9.44 -2.69
C THR A 139 1.73 -8.27 -3.22
N GLY A 140 1.69 -7.16 -2.49
CA GLY A 140 0.88 -5.96 -2.80
C GLY A 140 -0.28 -5.81 -1.82
N LEU A 141 -0.24 -4.75 -1.00
CA LEU A 141 -1.26 -4.48 0.02
C LEU A 141 -2.65 -4.27 -0.60
N GLU A 142 -2.70 -3.56 -1.72
CA GLU A 142 -3.90 -3.16 -2.46
C GLU A 142 -4.79 -4.35 -2.84
N VAL A 143 -4.21 -5.55 -3.03
CA VAL A 143 -4.94 -6.78 -3.35
C VAL A 143 -6.01 -7.10 -2.28
N VAL A 144 -5.74 -6.75 -1.03
CA VAL A 144 -6.67 -6.94 0.09
C VAL A 144 -7.25 -5.62 0.56
N VAL A 145 -6.45 -4.55 0.63
CA VAL A 145 -6.89 -3.25 1.16
C VAL A 145 -8.04 -2.69 0.33
N ASP A 146 -7.88 -2.59 -0.99
CA ASP A 146 -8.88 -1.95 -1.86
C ASP A 146 -10.25 -2.64 -1.77
N PRO A 147 -10.39 -3.96 -2.04
CA PRO A 147 -11.69 -4.61 -1.92
C PRO A 147 -12.22 -4.60 -0.48
N TRP A 148 -11.36 -4.58 0.53
CA TRP A 148 -11.81 -4.51 1.91
C TRP A 148 -12.40 -3.13 2.24
N VAL A 149 -11.76 -2.04 1.81
CA VAL A 149 -12.24 -0.67 1.99
C VAL A 149 -13.53 -0.44 1.22
N ASP A 150 -13.58 -0.86 -0.05
CA ASP A 150 -14.75 -0.71 -0.93
C ASP A 150 -16.01 -1.35 -0.34
N ASN A 151 -15.86 -2.47 0.38
CA ASN A 151 -16.99 -3.24 0.94
C ASN A 151 -17.31 -2.94 2.42
N LEU A 152 -16.45 -2.19 3.12
CA LEU A 152 -16.58 -1.96 4.56
C LEU A 152 -17.88 -1.26 4.92
N TRP A 153 -18.15 -0.12 4.27
CA TRP A 153 -19.26 0.75 4.64
C TRP A 153 -20.62 0.19 4.20
N GLN A 154 -20.66 -0.53 3.08
CA GLN A 154 -21.84 -1.28 2.68
C GLN A 154 -22.17 -2.40 3.70
N SER A 155 -21.15 -3.09 4.19
CA SER A 155 -21.30 -4.11 5.24
C SER A 155 -21.78 -3.50 6.56
N PHE A 156 -21.26 -2.33 6.94
CA PHE A 156 -21.72 -1.57 8.11
C PHE A 156 -23.21 -1.18 8.00
N GLN A 157 -23.64 -0.61 6.88
CA GLN A 157 -25.04 -0.26 6.65
C GLN A 157 -25.96 -1.49 6.69
N THR A 158 -25.51 -2.59 6.07
CA THR A 158 -26.25 -3.87 6.05
C THR A 158 -26.37 -4.43 7.47
N PHE A 159 -25.31 -4.40 8.26
CA PHE A 159 -25.31 -4.87 9.65
C PHE A 159 -26.29 -4.09 10.53
N ILE A 160 -26.34 -2.76 10.36
CA ILE A 160 -27.26 -1.91 11.14
C ILE A 160 -28.70 -2.09 10.69
N THR A 161 -28.94 -2.24 9.40
CA THR A 161 -30.29 -2.40 8.85
C THR A 161 -30.85 -3.80 9.08
N GLY A 162 -30.01 -4.84 9.01
CA GLY A 162 -30.38 -6.22 9.32
C GLY A 162 -30.75 -6.44 10.80
N ASN A 163 -30.05 -5.77 11.72
CA ASN A 163 -30.38 -5.83 13.16
C ASN A 163 -31.60 -5.00 13.58
N LYS A 164 -32.23 -4.23 12.68
CA LYS A 164 -33.47 -3.47 12.97
C LYS A 164 -34.75 -4.31 12.85
N GLN A 165 -34.68 -5.58 12.42
CA GLN A 165 -35.86 -6.44 12.25
C GLN A 165 -36.19 -7.38 13.43
N GLU A 166 -35.43 -7.37 14.53
CA GLU A 166 -35.77 -8.16 15.72
C GLU A 166 -36.09 -7.25 16.91
N PHE A 167 -37.34 -6.78 17.01
CA PHE A 167 -38.08 -6.53 18.25
C PHE A 167 -39.57 -6.38 17.91
N SER A 168 -40.26 -7.51 17.81
CA SER A 168 -41.71 -7.63 17.90
C SER A 168 -42.01 -9.00 18.49
N ASP A 169 -42.52 -9.01 19.71
CA ASP A 169 -42.90 -10.21 20.44
C ASP A 169 -43.96 -11.04 19.69
N ASN A 170 -43.69 -12.34 19.54
CA ASN A 170 -44.57 -13.51 19.72
C ASN A 170 -44.41 -14.61 18.65
N GLU A 171 -43.96 -15.78 19.17
CA GLU A 171 -44.23 -17.16 18.73
C GLU A 171 -43.38 -17.85 17.62
N PRO A 172 -43.26 -19.21 17.62
CA PRO A 172 -42.00 -19.89 17.93
C PRO A 172 -41.40 -20.77 16.81
N LEU A 173 -40.15 -21.20 17.06
CA LEU A 173 -39.31 -22.22 16.41
C LEU A 173 -39.79 -22.89 15.11
N LEU A 174 -38.91 -22.88 14.09
CA LEU A 174 -38.71 -24.03 13.21
C LEU A 174 -37.23 -24.28 12.96
N ASP A 175 -36.86 -25.54 13.16
CA ASP A 175 -35.55 -26.14 13.04
C ASP A 175 -34.93 -26.04 11.63
N GLY A 176 -33.61 -25.90 11.62
CA GLY A 176 -32.73 -26.79 10.86
C GLY A 176 -32.22 -26.30 9.51
N ILE A 177 -30.95 -25.86 9.47
CA ILE A 177 -29.94 -26.44 8.58
C ILE A 177 -28.60 -26.48 9.35
N ILE A 178 -28.21 -27.69 9.75
CA ILE A 178 -26.86 -28.03 10.20
C ILE A 178 -26.04 -28.35 8.94
N ILE A 179 -24.98 -27.58 8.66
CA ILE A 179 -23.87 -28.07 7.83
C ILE A 179 -22.66 -28.24 8.75
N SER A 180 -22.50 -29.48 9.19
CA SER A 180 -21.33 -29.99 9.89
C SER A 180 -20.23 -30.28 8.87
N SER A 181 -19.08 -29.61 8.97
CA SER A 181 -17.80 -30.07 8.40
C SER A 181 -16.88 -30.57 9.52
N LYS A 182 -17.17 -31.78 10.01
CA LYS A 182 -16.19 -32.60 10.75
C LYS A 182 -15.29 -33.31 9.74
N THR A 183 -14.00 -32.97 9.73
CA THR A 183 -12.92 -33.96 9.53
C THR A 183 -11.69 -33.52 10.32
N SER A 184 -11.39 -34.27 11.37
CA SER A 184 -10.15 -34.20 12.16
C SER A 184 -9.01 -34.96 11.45
N PRO A 185 -7.74 -34.73 11.81
CA PRO A 185 -6.56 -35.08 11.02
C PRO A 185 -6.12 -36.53 11.25
N LEU A 186 -5.58 -37.17 10.20
CA LEU A 186 -4.87 -38.44 10.32
C LEU A 186 -3.38 -38.18 10.54
N ILE A 187 -2.91 -38.62 11.71
CA ILE A 187 -1.50 -38.83 12.04
C ILE A 187 -1.03 -40.08 11.29
N VAL A 188 0.02 -39.97 10.47
CA VAL A 188 0.83 -41.11 10.02
C VAL A 188 2.31 -40.79 10.23
N SER A 189 2.99 -41.74 10.84
CA SER A 189 4.38 -41.75 11.30
C SER A 189 5.42 -41.68 10.19
N LYS A 190 6.56 -41.04 10.50
CA LYS A 190 7.82 -40.98 9.73
C LYS A 190 8.34 -42.36 9.29
N GLN A 191 8.79 -42.49 8.03
CA GLN A 191 10.14 -42.95 7.61
C GLN A 191 10.38 -42.60 6.10
N PRO A 192 11.65 -42.48 5.64
CA PRO A 192 12.00 -41.75 4.42
C PRO A 192 12.16 -42.66 3.19
N THR A 193 11.72 -42.21 2.01
CA THR A 193 12.05 -42.85 0.73
C THR A 193 12.31 -41.81 -0.38
N ASN A 194 13.39 -42.06 -1.12
CA ASN A 194 13.99 -41.29 -2.21
C ASN A 194 13.02 -40.83 -3.31
N LEU A 195 13.13 -39.57 -3.72
CA LEU A 195 12.58 -39.02 -4.96
C LEU A 195 13.67 -38.20 -5.68
N ILE A 196 14.65 -38.91 -6.24
CA ILE A 196 15.48 -38.46 -7.37
C ILE A 196 14.91 -39.21 -8.57
N GLY A 197 14.29 -38.51 -9.52
CA GLY A 197 13.71 -39.18 -10.71
C GLY A 197 12.58 -38.45 -11.46
N MET A 198 12.24 -37.21 -11.10
CA MET A 198 11.20 -36.44 -11.81
C MET A 198 11.67 -35.14 -12.46
N SER A 199 12.98 -34.84 -12.50
CA SER A 199 13.51 -33.71 -13.29
C SER A 199 14.01 -34.11 -14.70
N GLU A 200 14.35 -35.38 -14.93
CA GLU A 200 14.92 -35.82 -16.24
C GLU A 200 13.87 -36.04 -17.35
N LYS A 201 12.58 -36.15 -17.02
CA LYS A 201 11.51 -36.26 -18.03
C LYS A 201 10.96 -34.93 -18.52
N LEU A 202 11.23 -33.82 -17.82
CA LEU A 202 10.76 -32.49 -18.21
C LEU A 202 11.75 -31.79 -19.16
N GLU A 203 13.07 -32.00 -18.97
CA GLU A 203 14.09 -31.44 -19.86
C GLU A 203 14.15 -32.12 -21.25
N SER A 204 13.79 -33.41 -21.35
CA SER A 204 13.75 -34.12 -22.64
C SER A 204 12.58 -33.67 -23.54
N ALA A 205 11.53 -33.07 -22.99
CA ALA A 205 10.39 -32.58 -23.77
C ALA A 205 10.62 -31.17 -24.33
N ILE A 206 11.45 -30.36 -23.66
CA ILE A 206 11.77 -28.98 -24.05
C ILE A 206 12.78 -28.97 -25.22
N ASN A 207 13.71 -29.93 -25.29
CA ASN A 207 14.69 -30.01 -26.37
C ASN A 207 14.16 -30.58 -27.71
N GLN A 208 12.94 -31.14 -27.76
CA GLN A 208 12.33 -31.58 -29.03
C GLN A 208 11.56 -30.47 -29.76
N ILE A 209 11.21 -29.38 -29.08
CA ILE A 209 10.42 -28.28 -29.67
C ILE A 209 11.33 -27.22 -30.31
N GLN A 210 12.63 -27.17 -29.95
CA GLN A 210 13.58 -26.17 -30.46
C GLN A 210 14.32 -26.56 -31.77
N LEU A 211 14.09 -27.76 -32.32
CA LEU A 211 14.85 -28.32 -33.46
C LEU A 211 14.07 -28.42 -34.79
N SER A 212 12.94 -27.72 -34.93
CA SER A 212 12.16 -27.70 -36.19
C SER A 212 12.09 -26.34 -36.90
N ALA A 213 12.80 -25.33 -36.44
CA ALA A 213 12.91 -24.05 -37.12
C ALA A 213 14.36 -23.53 -37.06
N ILE A 214 15.16 -23.89 -38.06
CA ILE A 214 16.19 -23.10 -38.76
C ILE A 214 16.96 -24.13 -39.60
N ASP A 215 16.48 -24.36 -40.82
CA ASP A 215 17.25 -25.07 -41.85
C ASP A 215 16.80 -24.60 -43.24
N ILE A 216 17.17 -23.37 -43.63
CA ILE A 216 17.26 -22.97 -45.04
C ILE A 216 18.51 -22.12 -45.27
N ASN A 217 19.39 -22.66 -46.12
CA ASN A 217 20.43 -22.02 -46.93
C ASN A 217 21.83 -21.78 -46.35
N ASN A 218 22.54 -22.89 -46.34
CA ASN A 218 23.97 -23.08 -46.60
C ASN A 218 24.40 -22.53 -47.98
N LYS A 219 25.52 -21.79 -48.09
CA LYS A 219 26.72 -22.19 -48.87
C LYS A 219 27.78 -21.08 -49.07
N ASN A 220 29.03 -21.57 -49.02
CA ASN A 220 30.35 -20.99 -49.38
C ASN A 220 31.06 -20.25 -48.23
N GLY A 221 32.23 -20.62 -47.71
CA GLY A 221 33.21 -21.64 -48.08
C GLY A 221 34.63 -21.09 -47.95
N LYS A 222 35.46 -21.75 -47.11
CA LYS A 222 36.95 -21.76 -47.01
C LYS A 222 37.71 -20.78 -46.06
N LYS A 223 38.25 -21.43 -45.01
CA LYS A 223 39.66 -21.54 -44.55
C LYS A 223 40.47 -20.31 -44.08
N ARG A 224 40.89 -20.44 -42.80
CA ARG A 224 42.27 -20.45 -42.23
C ARG A 224 42.86 -19.19 -41.56
N ASP A 225 43.36 -19.48 -40.34
CA ASP A 225 44.60 -19.04 -39.66
C ASP A 225 44.70 -17.70 -38.90
N HIS A 226 44.94 -17.84 -37.58
CA HIS A 226 45.92 -17.17 -36.70
C HIS A 226 46.02 -15.63 -36.51
N VAL A 227 45.90 -15.25 -35.22
CA VAL A 227 46.80 -14.36 -34.40
C VAL A 227 46.55 -12.84 -34.35
N SER A 228 46.45 -12.40 -33.08
CA SER A 228 46.80 -11.14 -32.39
C SER A 228 46.17 -9.78 -32.70
N ASP A 229 46.10 -9.02 -31.59
CA ASP A 229 46.12 -7.57 -31.41
C ASP A 229 44.80 -6.76 -31.45
N SER A 230 44.50 -6.15 -30.29
CA SER A 230 43.63 -4.99 -30.12
C SER A 230 44.30 -3.72 -30.70
N PRO A 231 43.70 -2.50 -30.69
CA PRO A 231 42.31 -2.09 -30.46
C PRO A 231 41.79 -1.13 -31.58
N LEU A 232 40.51 -0.69 -31.52
CA LEU A 232 40.01 0.70 -31.72
C LEU A 232 38.56 0.76 -32.25
N LEU A 233 37.76 1.56 -31.53
CA LEU A 233 36.68 2.48 -31.96
C LEU A 233 35.91 2.17 -33.26
N MET A 234 34.59 1.93 -33.15
CA MET A 234 33.54 2.81 -33.71
C MET A 234 32.12 2.29 -33.38
N ASP A 235 31.24 3.24 -33.04
CA ASP A 235 29.79 3.30 -33.33
C ASP A 235 28.89 2.07 -33.06
N SER A 236 28.21 2.08 -31.91
CA SER A 236 26.98 1.31 -31.70
C SER A 236 25.75 2.22 -31.82
N GLN A 237 25.10 2.12 -32.97
CA GLN A 237 23.76 2.62 -33.25
C GLN A 237 22.74 1.94 -32.31
N ILE A 238 21.90 2.74 -31.66
CA ILE A 238 20.72 2.31 -30.90
C ILE A 238 19.55 2.17 -31.89
N PRO A 239 18.86 1.02 -31.99
CA PRO A 239 17.57 0.98 -32.66
C PRO A 239 16.47 1.43 -31.68
N LEU A 240 15.92 2.62 -31.96
CA LEU A 240 14.66 3.13 -31.44
C LEU A 240 13.51 2.18 -31.80
N LEU A 241 12.86 1.56 -30.81
CA LEU A 241 11.52 0.99 -30.95
C LEU A 241 10.51 1.96 -30.35
N ARG A 242 10.03 2.85 -31.22
CA ARG A 242 8.93 3.78 -31.02
C ARG A 242 7.65 3.08 -31.47
N THR A 243 6.83 2.57 -30.56
CA THR A 243 5.46 2.18 -30.89
C THR A 243 4.53 3.33 -30.56
N SER A 244 4.34 4.22 -31.54
CA SER A 244 3.30 5.24 -31.54
C SER A 244 2.00 4.63 -32.03
N ILE A 245 1.01 4.47 -31.15
CA ILE A 245 -0.39 4.27 -31.54
C ILE A 245 -1.04 5.65 -31.55
N SER A 246 -1.10 6.26 -32.73
CA SER A 246 -1.94 7.42 -33.00
C SER A 246 -3.30 6.93 -33.48
N ALA A 247 -4.32 7.03 -32.64
CA ALA A 247 -5.71 6.89 -33.06
C ALA A 247 -6.27 8.28 -33.40
N SER A 248 -6.72 8.45 -34.64
CA SER A 248 -7.66 9.51 -35.03
C SER A 248 -8.84 8.85 -35.74
N PRO A 249 -10.07 9.34 -35.54
CA PRO A 249 -11.27 8.61 -35.90
C PRO A 249 -11.62 8.83 -37.38
N VAL A 250 -11.95 7.75 -38.08
CA VAL A 250 -12.62 7.81 -39.39
C VAL A 250 -14.05 7.33 -39.20
N SER A 251 -14.98 8.25 -39.48
CA SER A 251 -16.41 8.02 -39.61
C SER A 251 -16.71 7.09 -40.78
N SER A 252 -17.64 6.15 -40.60
CA SER A 252 -18.34 5.54 -41.74
C SER A 252 -19.81 5.34 -41.42
N ASN A 253 -20.64 5.92 -42.30
CA ASN A 253 -22.07 5.74 -42.39
C ASN A 253 -22.39 4.35 -42.96
N ASN A 254 -23.52 3.82 -42.50
CA ASN A 254 -24.19 2.61 -42.96
C ASN A 254 -24.43 2.57 -44.48
N THR A 255 -24.31 1.38 -45.09
CA THR A 255 -25.41 0.74 -45.88
C THR A 255 -25.05 -0.68 -46.37
N SER A 256 -25.90 -1.64 -45.95
CA SER A 256 -26.38 -2.90 -46.56
C SER A 256 -25.69 -3.52 -47.81
N ALA A 257 -25.37 -4.83 -47.74
CA ALA A 257 -25.93 -5.90 -48.61
C ALA A 257 -25.40 -7.31 -48.24
N ASN A 258 -26.28 -8.31 -48.34
CA ASN A 258 -26.10 -9.76 -48.09
C ASN A 258 -25.12 -10.46 -49.05
N MET A 259 -24.33 -11.42 -48.54
CA MET A 259 -24.19 -12.75 -49.15
C MET A 259 -23.55 -13.78 -48.19
N ASP A 260 -24.17 -14.95 -48.10
CA ASP A 260 -23.73 -16.13 -47.34
C ASP A 260 -22.48 -16.79 -47.92
N THR A 261 -21.49 -17.10 -47.09
CA THR A 261 -20.63 -18.29 -47.26
C THR A 261 -20.07 -18.78 -45.92
N THR A 262 -20.20 -20.09 -45.71
CA THR A 262 -19.78 -20.92 -44.58
C THR A 262 -18.26 -21.02 -44.40
N ASN A 263 -17.74 -20.85 -43.17
CA ASN A 263 -17.07 -21.90 -42.39
C ASN A 263 -16.17 -21.35 -41.24
N THR A 264 -16.38 -21.98 -40.07
CA THR A 264 -15.41 -22.25 -38.99
C THR A 264 -14.53 -21.12 -38.47
N HIS A 265 -14.94 -20.52 -37.33
CA HIS A 265 -13.99 -19.94 -36.39
C HIS A 265 -14.35 -20.30 -34.94
N TYR A 266 -13.29 -20.68 -34.23
CA TYR A 266 -13.21 -21.09 -32.84
C TYR A 266 -14.08 -20.26 -31.89
N VAL A 267 -14.91 -20.94 -31.10
CA VAL A 267 -15.57 -20.36 -29.94
C VAL A 267 -14.52 -20.16 -28.86
N SER A 268 -13.93 -18.97 -28.79
CA SER A 268 -13.32 -18.48 -27.57
C SER A 268 -14.44 -18.15 -26.60
N THR A 269 -14.68 -19.04 -25.63
CA THR A 269 -15.49 -18.72 -24.46
C THR A 269 -14.75 -17.67 -23.64
N VAL A 270 -14.97 -16.39 -23.97
CA VAL A 270 -14.62 -15.31 -23.07
C VAL A 270 -15.67 -15.35 -21.96
N ASN A 271 -15.28 -15.84 -20.80
CA ASN A 271 -16.01 -15.56 -19.57
C ASN A 271 -15.94 -14.04 -19.38
N THR A 272 -16.98 -13.33 -19.83
CA THR A 272 -17.31 -12.00 -19.29
C THR A 272 -17.71 -12.21 -17.84
N GLN A 273 -16.72 -12.41 -16.97
CA GLN A 273 -16.87 -11.94 -15.61
C GLN A 273 -17.09 -10.44 -15.73
N GLN A 274 -18.27 -10.00 -15.29
CA GLN A 274 -18.60 -8.60 -15.15
C GLN A 274 -17.50 -7.98 -14.29
N TYR A 275 -16.56 -7.28 -14.92
CA TYR A 275 -15.76 -6.31 -14.20
C TYR A 275 -16.77 -5.37 -13.56
N GLY A 276 -16.81 -5.38 -12.22
CA GLY A 276 -17.58 -4.43 -11.46
C GLY A 276 -17.31 -3.04 -12.04
N GLN A 277 -18.39 -2.30 -12.26
CA GLN A 277 -18.34 -0.92 -12.72
C GLN A 277 -17.25 -0.21 -11.91
N LEU A 278 -16.19 0.27 -12.58
CA LEU A 278 -15.05 0.89 -11.91
C LEU A 278 -15.59 2.15 -11.20
N SER A 279 -15.85 2.04 -9.89
CA SER A 279 -16.25 3.17 -9.07
C SER A 279 -15.09 4.15 -9.13
N THR A 280 -15.27 5.27 -9.81
CA THR A 280 -14.29 6.36 -9.77
C THR A 280 -14.22 6.84 -8.32
N PRO A 281 -13.07 6.70 -7.62
CA PRO A 281 -12.90 7.28 -6.30
C PRO A 281 -13.27 8.76 -6.37
N MET A 282 -14.08 9.23 -5.43
CA MET A 282 -14.37 10.66 -5.34
C MET A 282 -13.07 11.43 -5.12
N LEU A 283 -12.86 12.51 -5.89
CA LEU A 283 -11.73 13.40 -5.73
C LEU A 283 -11.68 13.88 -4.28
N GLN A 284 -10.53 13.73 -3.61
CA GLN A 284 -10.33 14.32 -2.28
C GLN A 284 -10.63 15.81 -2.34
N HIS A 285 -11.36 16.33 -1.36
CA HIS A 285 -11.66 17.75 -1.31
C HIS A 285 -10.36 18.54 -1.18
N GLU A 286 -10.07 19.37 -2.20
CA GLU A 286 -8.99 20.35 -2.14
C GLU A 286 -9.16 21.18 -0.86
N TYR A 287 -8.15 21.12 0.01
CA TYR A 287 -8.15 21.83 1.29
C TYR A 287 -6.88 22.67 1.49
N LEU A 288 -5.88 22.49 0.64
CA LEU A 288 -4.66 23.28 0.62
C LEU A 288 -4.68 24.20 -0.60
N HIS A 289 -4.40 25.47 -0.36
CA HIS A 289 -4.09 26.45 -1.38
C HIS A 289 -2.58 26.63 -1.42
N LEU A 290 -2.03 26.58 -2.63
CA LEU A 290 -0.59 26.70 -2.89
C LEU A 290 -0.37 27.98 -3.70
N GLU A 291 0.34 28.95 -3.11
CA GLU A 291 0.72 30.18 -3.80
C GLU A 291 2.22 30.17 -4.08
N ILE A 292 2.60 30.45 -5.34
CA ILE A 292 4.01 30.53 -5.76
C ILE A 292 4.37 31.99 -6.00
N THR A 293 5.35 32.49 -5.23
CA THR A 293 5.84 33.86 -5.32
C THR A 293 7.27 33.88 -5.89
N ASP A 294 7.51 34.69 -6.91
CA ASP A 294 8.82 34.82 -7.59
C ASP A 294 9.87 35.61 -6.77
N ASN A 295 9.62 35.82 -5.48
CA ASN A 295 10.54 36.54 -4.61
C ASN A 295 11.72 35.64 -4.21
N THR A 296 12.84 35.79 -4.89
CA THR A 296 14.05 34.97 -4.68
C THR A 296 14.96 35.48 -3.57
N ALA A 297 14.62 36.59 -2.92
CA ALA A 297 15.57 37.33 -2.08
C ALA A 297 15.99 36.59 -0.79
N GLU A 298 15.15 35.68 -0.27
CA GLU A 298 15.43 34.92 0.95
C GLU A 298 14.79 33.52 0.87
N CYS A 299 15.33 32.64 0.01
CA CYS A 299 14.91 31.25 0.03
C CYS A 299 15.39 30.58 1.33
N PRO A 300 14.49 30.16 2.23
CA PRO A 300 14.90 29.51 3.47
C PRO A 300 15.45 28.14 3.11
N SER A 301 16.78 27.98 3.16
CA SER A 301 17.38 26.68 2.85
C SER A 301 16.93 25.63 3.86
N PHE A 302 16.57 24.42 3.41
CA PHE A 302 16.25 23.28 4.29
C PHE A 302 17.36 23.05 5.33
N ARG A 303 18.63 23.28 4.97
CA ARG A 303 19.77 23.18 5.89
C ARG A 303 19.75 24.24 7.01
N ALA A 304 19.22 25.43 6.76
CA ALA A 304 19.14 26.51 7.74
C ALA A 304 17.93 26.36 8.67
N HIS A 305 16.81 25.81 8.16
CA HIS A 305 15.57 25.64 8.93
C HIS A 305 14.95 24.27 8.66
N PRO A 306 15.61 23.17 9.06
CA PRO A 306 15.09 21.85 8.77
C PRO A 306 13.83 21.61 9.60
N ILE A 307 12.75 21.24 8.92
CA ILE A 307 11.54 20.75 9.59
C ILE A 307 11.64 19.25 9.68
N TYR A 308 11.72 18.80 10.92
CA TYR A 308 11.78 17.40 11.23
C TYR A 308 10.49 16.97 11.94
N PRO A 309 9.98 15.77 11.66
CA PRO A 309 9.00 15.14 12.54
C PRO A 309 9.49 15.18 13.99
N HIS A 310 8.55 15.28 14.94
CA HIS A 310 8.87 15.29 16.37
C HIS A 310 9.71 14.10 16.86
N ASP A 311 9.77 13.03 16.06
CA ASP A 311 10.50 11.80 16.36
C ASP A 311 11.98 11.85 15.94
N ILE A 312 12.46 12.95 15.33
CA ILE A 312 13.89 13.10 14.99
C ILE A 312 14.66 13.60 16.20
N ILE A 313 15.66 12.80 16.58
CA ILE A 313 16.35 12.91 17.86
C ILE A 313 17.61 13.77 17.77
N SER A 314 18.28 13.82 16.60
CA SER A 314 19.51 14.61 16.42
C SER A 314 19.89 14.80 14.95
N ILE A 315 20.65 15.86 14.67
CA ILE A 315 21.34 16.09 13.39
C ILE A 315 22.78 15.63 13.56
N CYS A 316 23.22 14.68 12.74
CA CYS A 316 24.58 14.17 12.77
C CYS A 316 25.34 14.60 11.51
N GLN A 317 26.63 14.89 11.66
CA GLN A 317 27.51 15.11 10.51
C GLN A 317 27.99 13.76 9.99
N LEU A 318 27.75 13.48 8.72
CA LEU A 318 28.36 12.32 8.07
C LEU A 318 29.85 12.59 7.83
N VAL A 319 30.71 11.81 8.48
CA VAL A 319 32.17 11.88 8.34
C VAL A 319 32.64 11.04 7.17
N LYS A 320 32.08 9.84 7.02
CA LYS A 320 32.50 8.88 6.00
C LYS A 320 31.33 7.99 5.58
N ALA A 321 31.30 7.62 4.31
CA ALA A 321 30.40 6.60 3.78
C ALA A 321 31.20 5.64 2.89
N ASN A 322 31.34 4.38 3.29
CA ASN A 322 32.01 3.34 2.52
C ASN A 322 30.97 2.33 2.06
N GLN A 323 30.83 2.15 0.76
CA GLN A 323 30.09 1.02 0.24
C GLN A 323 30.93 -0.25 0.40
N LEU A 324 30.40 -1.23 1.13
CA LEU A 324 31.10 -2.48 1.43
C LEU A 324 30.85 -3.57 0.38
N THR A 325 29.81 -3.42 -0.42
CA THR A 325 29.39 -4.41 -1.43
C THR A 325 29.61 -3.90 -2.84
N ASP A 326 30.13 -4.75 -3.72
CA ASP A 326 30.30 -4.44 -5.14
C ASP A 326 29.02 -4.72 -5.92
N THR A 327 28.14 -3.72 -5.98
CA THR A 327 26.87 -3.81 -6.71
C THR A 327 27.02 -3.60 -8.22
N VAL A 328 28.21 -3.17 -8.67
CA VAL A 328 28.49 -2.96 -10.10
C VAL A 328 28.72 -4.30 -10.78
N ASN A 329 29.52 -5.16 -10.15
CA ASN A 329 29.80 -6.49 -10.68
C ASN A 329 28.78 -7.54 -10.22
N TYR A 330 28.08 -7.29 -9.11
CA TYR A 330 27.10 -8.22 -8.54
C TYR A 330 25.78 -7.49 -8.24
N PRO A 331 24.91 -7.27 -9.23
CA PRO A 331 23.69 -6.48 -9.07
C PRO A 331 22.67 -7.10 -8.10
N ASP A 332 22.74 -8.41 -7.89
CA ASP A 332 21.84 -9.15 -6.99
C ASP A 332 22.26 -9.08 -5.51
N VAL A 333 23.40 -8.43 -5.20
CA VAL A 333 23.88 -8.27 -3.83
C VAL A 333 23.30 -6.99 -3.23
N ASN A 334 22.71 -7.12 -2.04
CA ASN A 334 22.22 -5.97 -1.28
C ASN A 334 23.31 -4.93 -1.07
N THR A 335 23.02 -3.66 -1.35
CA THR A 335 23.92 -2.55 -1.05
C THR A 335 24.13 -2.43 0.46
N VAL A 336 25.36 -2.62 0.92
CA VAL A 336 25.75 -2.37 2.32
C VAL A 336 26.64 -1.14 2.36
N ILE A 337 26.27 -0.16 3.19
CA ILE A 337 27.03 1.07 3.39
C ILE A 337 27.40 1.19 4.87
N GLU A 338 28.69 1.35 5.13
CA GLU A 338 29.23 1.72 6.43
C GLU A 338 29.28 3.25 6.52
N LEU A 339 28.61 3.80 7.53
CA LEU A 339 28.53 5.25 7.76
C LEU A 339 29.24 5.60 9.07
N ASP A 340 30.28 6.44 8.98
CA ASP A 340 30.87 7.09 10.15
C ASP A 340 30.14 8.40 10.37
N ILE A 341 29.42 8.51 11.49
CA ILE A 341 28.67 9.71 11.87
C ILE A 341 29.28 10.36 13.10
N GLN A 342 29.49 11.67 13.03
CA GLN A 342 29.87 12.49 14.16
C GLN A 342 28.62 13.15 14.74
N MET A 343 28.42 12.92 16.01
CA MET A 343 27.25 13.38 16.74
C MET A 343 27.64 14.56 17.63
N HIS A 344 26.84 15.62 17.61
CA HIS A 344 27.09 16.79 18.44
C HIS A 344 26.44 16.66 19.83
N ASP A 345 25.32 15.95 19.92
CA ASP A 345 24.59 15.72 21.17
C ASP A 345 24.68 14.26 21.61
N PRO A 346 24.97 13.99 22.90
CA PRO A 346 25.00 12.63 23.42
C PRO A 346 23.57 12.11 23.60
N PHE A 347 23.11 11.25 22.71
CA PHE A 347 21.99 10.35 23.00
C PHE A 347 22.52 8.92 23.15
N GLY A 348 21.98 8.19 24.13
CA GLY A 348 22.38 6.81 24.38
C GLY A 348 21.87 5.90 23.27
N PHE A 349 22.75 5.13 22.66
CA PHE A 349 22.40 4.02 21.77
C PHE A 349 23.13 2.76 22.22
N GLN A 350 22.61 1.61 21.83
CA GLN A 350 23.17 0.29 22.09
C GLN A 350 23.22 -0.53 20.81
N ALA A 351 24.08 -1.54 20.78
CA ALA A 351 24.12 -2.49 19.68
C ALA A 351 22.75 -3.18 19.55
N GLY A 352 22.16 -3.12 18.35
CA GLY A 352 20.82 -3.63 18.07
C GLY A 352 19.74 -2.55 17.95
N ASP A 353 20.03 -1.30 18.32
CA ASP A 353 19.13 -0.17 18.04
C ASP A 353 19.03 0.09 16.53
N ALA A 354 17.88 0.61 16.11
CA ALA A 354 17.64 1.01 14.73
C ALA A 354 17.86 2.52 14.55
N VAL A 355 18.46 2.90 13.42
CA VAL A 355 18.64 4.30 13.01
C VAL A 355 17.74 4.60 11.82
N GLY A 356 16.92 5.64 11.93
CA GLY A 356 16.21 6.22 10.80
C GLY A 356 17.05 7.30 10.14
N ILE A 357 17.20 7.25 8.82
CA ILE A 357 17.93 8.25 8.03
C ILE A 357 16.92 8.97 7.14
N LEU A 358 16.87 10.30 7.22
CA LEU A 358 16.08 11.13 6.32
C LEU A 358 16.93 11.47 5.10
N CYS A 359 16.56 10.96 3.93
CA CYS A 359 17.27 11.18 2.68
C CYS A 359 16.47 12.13 1.77
N PRO A 360 17.14 13.07 1.07
CA PRO A 360 16.49 13.76 -0.03
C PRO A 360 16.18 12.81 -1.19
N ASN A 361 15.24 13.21 -2.03
CA ASN A 361 15.06 12.63 -3.35
C ASN A 361 16.26 12.91 -4.25
N ASP A 362 16.39 12.15 -5.33
CA ASP A 362 17.46 12.36 -6.32
C ASP A 362 17.24 13.68 -7.08
N GLU A 363 18.31 14.49 -7.20
CA GLU A 363 18.20 15.80 -7.85
C GLU A 363 17.82 15.70 -9.34
N PHE A 364 18.26 14.66 -10.05
CA PHE A 364 17.91 14.47 -11.46
C PHE A 364 16.44 14.09 -11.61
N GLU A 365 15.92 13.24 -10.73
CA GLU A 365 14.49 12.88 -10.71
C GLU A 365 13.61 14.10 -10.39
N VAL A 366 14.00 14.90 -9.41
CA VAL A 366 13.29 16.15 -9.07
C VAL A 366 13.29 17.11 -10.26
N GLU A 367 14.43 17.35 -10.88
CA GLU A 367 14.56 18.22 -12.06
C GLU A 367 13.68 17.72 -13.22
N TYR A 368 13.70 16.40 -13.46
CA TYR A 368 12.86 15.76 -14.47
C TYR A 368 11.37 15.97 -14.17
N LEU A 369 10.92 15.77 -12.93
CA LEU A 369 9.53 16.01 -12.53
C LEU A 369 9.12 17.48 -12.66
N LEU A 370 9.95 18.41 -12.18
CA LEU A 370 9.69 19.85 -12.32
C LEU A 370 9.55 20.26 -13.78
N GLN A 371 10.37 19.70 -14.68
CA GLN A 371 10.22 19.92 -16.11
C GLN A 371 8.89 19.39 -16.66
N ARG A 372 8.48 18.17 -16.25
CA ARG A 372 7.21 17.55 -16.69
C ARG A 372 5.98 18.29 -16.16
N LEU A 373 6.08 18.91 -14.99
CA LEU A 373 5.04 19.73 -14.38
C LEU A 373 5.05 21.19 -14.85
N HIS A 374 5.97 21.58 -15.75
CA HIS A 374 6.17 22.96 -16.19
C HIS A 374 6.50 23.95 -15.05
N LEU A 375 7.20 23.46 -14.02
CA LEU A 375 7.60 24.22 -12.83
C LEU A 375 9.11 24.52 -12.77
N LYS A 376 9.89 24.09 -13.77
CA LYS A 376 11.34 24.27 -13.80
C LYS A 376 11.78 25.73 -13.63
N ASP A 377 11.14 26.67 -14.32
CA ASP A 377 11.48 28.10 -14.22
C ASP A 377 11.14 28.70 -12.84
N LYS A 378 10.26 28.02 -12.10
CA LYS A 378 9.83 28.39 -10.75
C LYS A 378 10.51 27.56 -9.66
N ALA A 379 11.54 26.78 -9.98
CA ALA A 379 12.20 25.89 -9.02
C ALA A 379 12.67 26.62 -7.76
N ASN A 380 13.14 27.86 -7.89
CA ASN A 380 13.61 28.70 -6.79
C ASN A 380 12.55 29.68 -6.26
N SER A 381 11.34 29.68 -6.83
CA SER A 381 10.24 30.50 -6.34
C SER A 381 9.73 29.93 -5.01
N LEU A 382 9.28 30.81 -4.12
CA LEU A 382 8.77 30.42 -2.80
C LEU A 382 7.34 29.91 -2.92
N ILE A 383 7.06 28.84 -2.18
CA ILE A 383 5.72 28.32 -1.96
C ILE A 383 5.26 28.77 -0.57
N GLU A 384 4.05 29.30 -0.52
CA GLU A 384 3.29 29.48 0.71
C GLU A 384 2.06 28.57 0.68
N LEU A 385 1.92 27.73 1.71
CA LEU A 385 0.76 26.86 1.88
C LEU A 385 -0.22 27.49 2.84
N SER A 386 -1.48 27.56 2.44
CA SER A 386 -2.58 27.97 3.30
C SER A 386 -3.74 27.00 3.22
N ILE A 387 -4.58 26.98 4.26
CA ILE A 387 -5.78 26.14 4.28
C ILE A 387 -6.88 26.91 3.57
N ILE A 388 -7.54 26.27 2.61
CA ILE A 388 -8.68 26.85 1.91
C ILE A 388 -9.78 27.17 2.94
N PRO A 389 -10.27 28.42 3.02
CA PRO A 389 -11.35 28.78 3.93
C PRO A 389 -12.61 27.97 3.65
N HIS A 390 -13.31 27.52 4.69
CA HIS A 390 -14.55 26.73 4.56
C HIS A 390 -14.40 25.45 3.73
N ASN A 391 -13.21 24.84 3.71
CA ASN A 391 -13.01 23.56 3.05
C ASN A 391 -13.87 22.45 3.71
N LYS A 392 -14.09 21.38 2.95
CA LYS A 392 -14.90 20.23 3.39
C LYS A 392 -14.09 19.21 4.21
N LYS A 393 -12.78 19.39 4.36
CA LYS A 393 -11.92 18.48 5.12
C LYS A 393 -12.00 18.82 6.62
N ASN A 394 -12.67 17.94 7.36
CA ASN A 394 -12.78 18.08 8.80
C ASN A 394 -11.40 17.82 9.47
N GLY A 395 -10.93 18.78 10.26
CA GLY A 395 -9.59 18.77 10.85
C GLY A 395 -8.46 19.16 9.88
N ALA A 396 -8.77 19.91 8.81
CA ALA A 396 -7.77 20.40 7.87
C ALA A 396 -6.59 21.08 8.58
N CYS A 397 -5.39 20.58 8.31
CA CYS A 397 -4.14 21.15 8.77
C CYS A 397 -3.08 21.02 7.68
N ILE A 398 -2.12 21.94 7.67
CA ILE A 398 -0.91 21.79 6.85
C ILE A 398 -0.13 20.61 7.42
N PRO A 399 0.31 19.64 6.59
CA PRO A 399 1.08 18.51 7.09
C PRO A 399 2.33 18.98 7.85
N PRO A 400 2.60 18.47 9.06
CA PRO A 400 3.63 19.02 9.94
C PRO A 400 5.06 18.84 9.41
N TYR A 401 5.24 17.96 8.42
CA TYR A 401 6.52 17.73 7.74
C TYR A 401 6.75 18.70 6.56
N ILE A 402 5.77 19.52 6.19
CA ILE A 402 5.92 20.53 5.13
C ILE A 402 6.07 21.91 5.78
N PRO A 403 7.14 22.66 5.46
CA PRO A 403 7.31 24.03 5.94
C PRO A 403 6.25 24.98 5.39
N ASN A 404 5.91 25.98 6.22
CA ASN A 404 5.00 27.06 5.82
C ASN A 404 5.54 27.85 4.62
N ILE A 405 6.87 27.98 4.53
CA ILE A 405 7.58 28.65 3.44
C ILE A 405 8.80 27.80 3.03
N CYS A 406 8.87 27.37 1.78
CA CYS A 406 10.05 26.74 1.16
C CYS A 406 10.05 26.98 -0.35
N SER A 407 11.17 26.71 -1.05
CA SER A 407 11.14 26.72 -2.51
C SER A 407 10.40 25.52 -3.11
N VAL A 408 9.95 25.67 -4.36
CA VAL A 408 9.40 24.55 -5.14
C VAL A 408 10.39 23.38 -5.19
N LYS A 409 11.68 23.64 -5.44
CA LYS A 409 12.70 22.59 -5.49
C LYS A 409 12.82 21.86 -4.14
N GLU A 410 12.86 22.58 -3.03
CA GLU A 410 12.98 21.97 -1.70
C GLU A 410 11.79 21.12 -1.31
N LEU A 411 10.57 21.55 -1.67
CA LEU A 411 9.36 20.75 -1.46
C LEU A 411 9.52 19.36 -2.09
N PHE A 412 9.91 19.30 -3.35
CA PHE A 412 10.13 18.04 -4.07
C PHE A 412 11.37 17.29 -3.60
N LEU A 413 12.41 17.98 -3.12
CA LEU A 413 13.65 17.33 -2.71
C LEU A 413 13.55 16.70 -1.32
N HIS A 414 12.82 17.29 -0.39
CA HIS A 414 12.89 16.91 1.03
C HIS A 414 11.56 16.56 1.69
N HIS A 415 10.43 16.98 1.11
CA HIS A 415 9.15 16.96 1.83
C HIS A 415 8.07 16.10 1.17
N LEU A 416 8.29 15.65 -0.07
CA LEU A 416 7.37 14.80 -0.82
C LEU A 416 8.02 13.45 -1.13
N ASP A 417 7.27 12.37 -0.98
CA ASP A 417 7.68 11.06 -1.46
C ASP A 417 7.26 10.92 -2.94
N ILE A 418 8.19 11.19 -3.85
CA ILE A 418 7.94 11.14 -5.30
C ILE A 418 8.06 9.73 -5.89
N ARG A 419 8.54 8.76 -5.10
CA ARG A 419 8.69 7.35 -5.51
C ARG A 419 7.61 6.45 -4.92
N ALA A 420 6.79 6.98 -4.01
CA ALA A 420 5.61 6.30 -3.52
C ALA A 420 4.74 5.82 -4.71
N ILE A 421 4.25 4.59 -4.60
CA ILE A 421 3.31 4.04 -5.56
C ILE A 421 2.07 4.95 -5.56
N PRO A 422 1.69 5.56 -6.70
CA PRO A 422 0.57 6.47 -6.74
C PRO A 422 -0.72 5.75 -6.30
N LYS A 423 -1.41 6.33 -5.32
CA LYS A 423 -2.69 5.78 -4.85
C LYS A 423 -3.75 5.85 -5.93
N LYS A 424 -4.74 4.95 -5.90
CA LYS A 424 -5.89 4.92 -6.81
C LYS A 424 -6.56 6.29 -6.96
N VAL A 425 -6.75 7.00 -5.83
CA VAL A 425 -7.32 8.36 -5.78
C VAL A 425 -6.49 9.39 -6.57
N PHE A 426 -5.16 9.29 -6.53
CA PHE A 426 -4.27 10.18 -7.28
C PHE A 426 -4.45 9.99 -8.79
N ILE A 427 -4.55 8.72 -9.22
CA ILE A 427 -4.74 8.36 -10.63
C ILE A 427 -6.13 8.75 -11.11
N SER A 428 -7.17 8.58 -10.29
CA SER A 428 -8.55 8.91 -10.65
C SER A 428 -8.87 10.40 -10.64
N SER A 429 -7.93 11.24 -10.19
CA SER A 429 -8.09 12.70 -10.15
C SER A 429 -7.80 13.39 -11.49
N TYR A 430 -7.40 12.63 -12.51
CA TYR A 430 -7.14 13.04 -13.89
C TYR A 430 -7.94 12.17 -14.85
#